data_AF-A0A7U4J949-F1
#
_entry.id   AF-A0A7U4J949-F1
#
_cell.length_a   1.000
_cell.length_b   1.000
_cell.length_c   1.000
_cell.angle_alpha   90.00
_cell.angle_beta   90.00
_cell.angle_gamma   90.00
#
_symmetry.space_group_name_H-M   'P 1'
#
loop_
_entity.id
_entity.type
_entity.pdbx_description
1 polymer ?
#
loop_
_entity_poly.entity_id
_entity_poly.type
_entity_poly.pdbx_seq_one_letter_code
_entity_poly.pdbx_strand_id
1 'polypeptide(L)'
;MTSASGTLFDRLVLAARIVLGVFYLLSGLNWFFGFIPMLPHVGMPADLRIKHMLVVEMINTGWFFQAAKIMEIAFGVSLLANRAVPLLLAATLPVAFITFMLDALILDDIARWLGGTQDTPALLAAVADMIVGGLCVLLPHLWLMLCYRDYYRPAFAWRASPQWGGQPAEPGLLPEHPLARPAGFRPGRALILFGGFAVLLQIYNLYLFVSMIRLG
;
A
#
# COMPACT_ATOMS: atom_id res chain seq x y z
N MET A 1 5.80 -31.31 -15.35
CA MET A 1 5.69 -31.18 -13.88
C MET A 1 5.81 -29.71 -13.49
N THR A 2 4.69 -29.01 -13.36
CA THR A 2 4.64 -27.65 -12.78
C THR A 2 4.95 -27.75 -11.29
N SER A 3 6.09 -27.19 -10.84
CA SER A 3 6.46 -27.21 -9.42
C SER A 3 5.40 -26.49 -8.59
N ALA A 4 4.89 -27.13 -7.52
CA ALA A 4 3.86 -26.59 -6.63
C ALA A 4 4.16 -25.19 -6.07
N SER A 5 5.43 -24.76 -6.08
CA SER A 5 5.86 -23.40 -5.72
C SER A 5 5.38 -22.32 -6.70
N GLY A 6 5.21 -22.65 -7.99
CA GLY A 6 4.72 -21.71 -9.00
C GLY A 6 3.27 -21.30 -8.72
N THR A 7 2.42 -22.28 -8.43
CA THR A 7 0.99 -22.05 -8.16
C THR A 7 0.74 -21.31 -6.85
N LEU A 8 1.54 -21.56 -5.80
CA LEU A 8 1.43 -20.83 -4.53
C LEU A 8 1.77 -19.36 -4.68
N PHE A 9 2.89 -19.04 -5.35
CA PHE A 9 3.32 -17.66 -5.52
C PHE A 9 2.32 -16.86 -6.37
N ASP A 10 1.77 -17.44 -7.45
CA ASP A 10 0.70 -16.80 -8.24
C ASP A 10 -0.53 -16.47 -7.38
N ARG A 11 -0.95 -17.41 -6.52
CA ARG A 11 -2.06 -17.20 -5.60
C ARG A 11 -1.77 -16.10 -4.59
N LEU A 12 -0.54 -16.03 -4.06
CA LEU A 12 -0.13 -14.97 -3.15
C LEU A 12 -0.14 -13.60 -3.83
N VAL A 13 0.34 -13.51 -5.08
CA VAL A 13 0.30 -12.25 -5.85
C VAL A 13 -1.14 -11.81 -6.07
N LEU A 14 -2.01 -12.75 -6.48
CA LEU A 14 -3.43 -12.47 -6.64
C LEU A 14 -4.09 -12.03 -5.32
N ALA A 15 -3.82 -12.74 -4.22
CA ALA A 15 -4.35 -12.42 -2.91
C ALA A 15 -3.91 -11.02 -2.45
N ALA A 16 -2.61 -10.71 -2.54
CA ALA A 16 -2.09 -9.39 -2.20
C ALA A 16 -2.78 -8.28 -3.00
N ARG A 17 -2.98 -8.48 -4.31
CA ARG A 17 -3.66 -7.51 -5.16
C ARG A 17 -5.11 -7.30 -4.75
N ILE A 18 -5.84 -8.37 -4.45
CA ILE A 18 -7.24 -8.28 -4.03
C ILE A 18 -7.33 -7.57 -2.68
N VAL A 19 -6.59 -8.04 -1.67
CA VAL A 19 -6.71 -7.50 -0.31
C VAL A 19 -6.21 -6.05 -0.25
N LEU A 20 -5.06 -5.75 -0.87
CA LEU A 20 -4.54 -4.38 -0.92
C LEU A 20 -5.44 -3.47 -1.77
N GLY A 21 -5.91 -3.96 -2.92
CA GLY A 21 -6.78 -3.20 -3.82
C GLY A 21 -8.13 -2.85 -3.19
N VAL A 22 -8.76 -3.81 -2.50
CA VAL A 22 -9.99 -3.57 -1.71
C VAL A 22 -9.73 -2.55 -0.62
N PHE A 23 -8.65 -2.69 0.16
CA PHE A 23 -8.34 -1.75 1.24
C PHE A 23 -8.17 -0.31 0.73
N TYR A 24 -7.34 -0.10 -0.29
CA TYR A 24 -7.12 1.22 -0.88
C TYR A 24 -8.41 1.81 -1.47
N LEU A 25 -9.19 0.99 -2.15
CA LEU A 25 -10.47 1.43 -2.71
C LEU A 25 -11.45 1.86 -1.62
N LEU A 26 -11.61 1.05 -0.55
CA LEU A 26 -12.48 1.38 0.56
C LEU A 26 -12.00 2.62 1.33
N SER A 27 -10.71 2.73 1.59
CA SER A 27 -10.12 3.92 2.24
C SER A 27 -10.35 5.19 1.42
N GLY A 28 -10.12 5.13 0.11
CA GLY A 28 -10.33 6.25 -0.80
C GLY A 28 -11.80 6.65 -0.92
N LEU A 29 -12.70 5.67 -1.07
CA LEU A 29 -14.14 5.91 -1.13
C LEU A 29 -14.71 6.42 0.19
N ASN A 30 -14.18 5.96 1.33
CA ASN A 30 -14.63 6.42 2.64
C ASN A 30 -14.46 7.93 2.80
N TRP A 31 -13.41 8.52 2.24
CA TRP A 31 -13.24 9.97 2.28
C TRP A 31 -14.44 10.72 1.66
N PHE A 32 -14.98 10.22 0.54
CA PHE A 32 -16.07 10.89 -0.18
C PHE A 32 -17.47 10.53 0.33
N PHE A 33 -17.65 9.30 0.84
CA PHE A 33 -18.96 8.76 1.21
C PHE A 33 -19.18 8.59 2.72
N GLY A 34 -18.12 8.60 3.53
CA GLY A 34 -18.19 8.61 4.99
C GLY A 34 -18.85 7.38 5.63
N PHE A 35 -18.77 6.20 5.02
CA PHE A 35 -19.41 4.98 5.54
C PHE A 35 -18.64 4.33 6.72
N ILE A 36 -17.49 4.88 7.13
CA ILE A 36 -16.70 4.46 8.29
C ILE A 36 -16.59 5.64 9.25
N PRO A 37 -17.42 5.69 10.30
CA PRO A 37 -17.53 6.88 11.16
C PRO A 37 -16.27 7.26 11.93
N MET A 38 -15.36 6.30 12.15
CA MET A 38 -14.10 6.53 12.88
C MET A 38 -12.95 7.02 12.00
N LEU A 39 -13.14 7.07 10.68
CA LEU A 39 -12.11 7.49 9.73
C LEU A 39 -12.42 8.87 9.14
N PRO A 40 -11.40 9.67 8.81
CA PRO A 40 -11.61 10.98 8.20
C PRO A 40 -12.45 10.89 6.92
N HIS A 41 -13.49 11.71 6.84
CA HIS A 41 -14.32 11.90 5.66
C HIS A 41 -14.65 13.38 5.44
N VAL A 42 -15.04 13.73 4.22
CA VAL A 42 -15.51 15.08 3.89
C VAL A 42 -16.71 15.42 4.78
N GLY A 43 -16.69 16.61 5.38
CA GLY A 43 -17.78 17.08 6.25
C GLY A 43 -17.76 16.52 7.67
N MET A 44 -16.72 15.77 8.07
CA MET A 44 -16.51 15.39 9.47
C MET A 44 -16.22 16.65 10.31
N PRO A 45 -16.83 16.81 11.50
CA PRO A 45 -16.55 17.95 12.36
C PRO A 45 -15.10 17.90 12.88
N ALA A 46 -14.47 19.06 13.00
CA ALA A 46 -13.03 19.22 13.26
C ALA A 46 -12.59 18.75 14.67
N ASP A 47 -13.55 18.33 15.50
CA ASP A 47 -13.37 17.85 16.87
C ASP A 47 -13.13 16.34 16.97
N LEU A 48 -13.33 15.58 15.88
CA LEU A 48 -12.91 14.18 15.83
C LEU A 48 -11.39 14.08 15.88
N ARG A 49 -10.89 13.18 16.74
CA ARG A 49 -9.46 12.97 17.01
C ARG A 49 -8.74 12.46 15.75
N ILE A 50 -8.36 13.37 14.87
CA ILE A 50 -7.44 13.10 13.77
C ILE A 50 -6.06 12.85 14.40
N LYS A 51 -5.51 11.67 14.16
CA LYS A 51 -4.29 11.17 14.81
C LYS A 51 -3.09 12.10 14.68
N HIS A 52 -2.95 12.79 13.54
CA HIS A 52 -1.78 13.63 13.25
C HIS A 52 -2.17 15.01 12.76
N MET A 53 -1.50 16.04 13.30
CA MET A 53 -1.62 17.44 12.86
C MET A 53 -1.34 17.62 11.37
N LEU A 54 -0.48 16.79 10.78
CA LEU A 54 -0.24 16.83 9.34
C LEU A 54 -1.49 16.46 8.54
N VAL A 55 -2.26 15.46 8.99
CA VAL A 55 -3.52 15.06 8.33
C VAL A 55 -4.56 16.15 8.49
N VAL A 56 -4.64 16.79 9.66
CA VAL A 56 -5.50 17.97 9.89
C VAL A 56 -5.18 19.06 8.88
N GLU A 57 -3.90 19.38 8.70
CA GLU A 57 -3.47 20.43 7.78
C GLU A 57 -3.71 20.06 6.31
N MET A 58 -3.49 18.80 5.94
CA MET A 58 -3.82 18.30 4.60
C MET A 58 -5.32 18.39 4.31
N ILE A 59 -6.17 18.17 5.31
CA ILE A 59 -7.62 18.31 5.21
C ILE A 59 -8.02 19.79 5.10
N ASN A 60 -7.42 20.66 5.92
CA ASN A 60 -7.70 22.11 5.91
C ASN A 60 -7.32 22.76 4.58
N THR A 61 -6.18 22.38 4.01
CA THR A 61 -5.74 22.83 2.68
C THR A 61 -6.52 22.16 1.55
N GLY A 62 -7.16 21.02 1.82
CA GLY A 62 -8.14 20.34 0.98
C GLY A 62 -7.55 19.58 -0.21
N TRP A 63 -6.65 20.18 -0.97
CA TRP A 63 -6.20 19.63 -2.26
C TRP A 63 -5.31 18.39 -2.09
N PHE A 64 -4.41 18.38 -1.10
CA PHE A 64 -3.43 17.30 -0.96
C PHE A 64 -4.06 16.01 -0.42
N PHE A 65 -4.96 16.11 0.56
CA PHE A 65 -5.69 14.94 1.06
C PHE A 65 -6.63 14.36 0.00
N GLN A 66 -7.35 15.21 -0.75
CA GLN A 66 -8.20 14.77 -1.85
C GLN A 66 -7.39 14.09 -2.96
N ALA A 67 -6.24 14.64 -3.34
CA ALA A 67 -5.35 14.04 -4.32
C ALA A 67 -4.87 12.65 -3.88
N ALA A 68 -4.47 12.51 -2.61
CA ALA A 68 -4.09 11.21 -2.05
C ALA A 68 -5.25 10.20 -2.15
N LYS A 69 -6.47 10.59 -1.78
CA LYS A 69 -7.65 9.70 -1.84
C LYS A 69 -8.06 9.32 -3.26
N ILE A 70 -7.93 10.23 -4.23
CA ILE A 70 -8.11 9.90 -5.65
C ILE A 70 -7.07 8.88 -6.11
N MET A 71 -5.81 9.04 -5.71
CA MET A 71 -4.76 8.07 -6.00
C MET A 71 -5.05 6.71 -5.37
N GLU A 72 -5.56 6.68 -4.13
CA GLU A 72 -5.99 5.43 -3.47
C GLU A 72 -7.10 4.71 -4.27
N ILE A 73 -8.11 5.45 -4.74
CA ILE A 73 -9.20 4.88 -5.58
C ILE A 73 -8.63 4.35 -6.90
N ALA A 74 -7.85 5.16 -7.62
CA ALA A 74 -7.28 4.78 -8.91
C ALA A 74 -6.40 3.53 -8.77
N PHE A 75 -5.58 3.48 -7.72
CA PHE A 75 -4.73 2.34 -7.41
C PHE A 75 -5.53 1.09 -7.04
N GLY A 76 -6.53 1.23 -6.16
CA GLY A 76 -7.42 0.13 -5.79
C GLY A 76 -8.11 -0.49 -7.00
N VAL A 77 -8.70 0.34 -7.87
CA VAL A 77 -9.32 -0.11 -9.12
C VAL A 77 -8.31 -0.79 -10.04
N SER A 78 -7.11 -0.23 -10.19
CA SER A 78 -6.03 -0.80 -11.01
C SER A 78 -5.63 -2.20 -10.56
N LEU A 79 -5.44 -2.40 -9.25
CA LEU A 79 -5.11 -3.70 -8.67
C LEU A 79 -6.21 -4.73 -8.91
N LEU A 80 -7.48 -4.35 -8.72
CA LEU A 80 -8.63 -5.24 -8.89
C LEU A 80 -8.91 -5.56 -10.36
N ALA A 81 -8.80 -4.57 -11.25
CA ALA A 81 -9.05 -4.72 -12.67
C ALA A 81 -7.85 -5.31 -13.45
N ASN A 82 -6.68 -5.46 -12.81
CA ASN A 82 -5.43 -5.86 -13.47
C ASN A 82 -4.99 -4.90 -14.58
N ARG A 83 -5.18 -3.59 -14.40
CA ARG A 83 -4.87 -2.58 -15.42
C ARG A 83 -3.96 -1.51 -14.87
N ALA A 84 -2.80 -1.29 -15.51
CA ALA A 84 -1.79 -0.31 -15.09
C ALA A 84 -1.23 -0.58 -13.68
N VAL A 85 -1.14 -1.84 -13.26
CA VAL A 85 -0.68 -2.23 -11.91
C VAL A 85 0.74 -1.71 -11.59
N PRO A 86 1.77 -1.93 -12.43
CA PRO A 86 3.11 -1.44 -12.10
C PRO A 86 3.19 0.08 -12.05
N LEU A 87 2.52 0.76 -12.99
CA LEU A 87 2.49 2.22 -13.04
C LEU A 87 1.91 2.81 -11.75
N LEU A 88 0.75 2.32 -11.30
CA LEU A 88 0.08 2.85 -10.12
C LEU A 88 0.68 2.38 -8.80
N LEU A 89 1.35 1.23 -8.76
CA LEU A 89 2.23 0.86 -7.65
C LEU A 89 3.34 1.91 -7.45
N ALA A 90 4.01 2.33 -8.53
CA ALA A 90 5.05 3.35 -8.44
C ALA A 90 4.47 4.74 -8.10
N ALA A 91 3.38 5.15 -8.76
CA ALA A 91 2.76 6.46 -8.55
C ALA A 91 2.17 6.64 -7.15
N THR A 92 1.69 5.54 -6.53
CA THR A 92 1.05 5.57 -5.19
C THR A 92 2.05 5.26 -4.07
N LEU A 93 3.30 4.90 -4.40
CA LEU A 93 4.35 4.66 -3.39
C LEU A 93 4.55 5.85 -2.44
N PRO A 94 4.60 7.12 -2.89
CA PRO A 94 4.73 8.26 -1.97
C PRO A 94 3.55 8.36 -1.00
N VAL A 95 2.34 8.04 -1.44
CA VAL A 95 1.15 8.03 -0.59
C VAL A 95 1.29 6.95 0.48
N ALA A 96 1.59 5.70 0.08
CA ALA A 96 1.83 4.58 1.00
C ALA A 96 2.94 4.88 2.01
N PHE A 97 4.02 5.51 1.54
CA PHE A 97 5.17 5.85 2.36
C PHE A 97 4.84 6.95 3.38
N ILE A 98 4.12 8.00 2.98
CA ILE A 98 3.71 9.06 3.90
C ILE A 98 2.72 8.52 4.94
N THR A 99 1.78 7.65 4.55
CA THR A 99 0.90 6.95 5.50
C THR A 99 1.71 6.16 6.53
N PHE A 100 2.69 5.36 6.09
CA PHE A 100 3.58 4.67 7.01
C PHE A 100 4.39 5.63 7.90
N MET A 101 4.93 6.71 7.34
CA MET A 101 5.70 7.69 8.10
C MET A 101 4.88 8.35 9.21
N LEU A 102 3.62 8.65 8.95
CA LEU A 102 2.71 9.18 9.96
C LEU A 102 2.60 8.21 11.15
N ASP A 103 2.40 6.93 10.89
CA ASP A 103 2.26 5.92 11.95
C ASP A 103 3.61 5.47 12.55
N ALA A 104 4.74 5.68 11.86
CA ALA A 104 6.07 5.23 12.28
C ALA A 104 6.81 6.21 13.20
N LEU A 105 6.35 7.45 13.31
CA LEU A 105 6.97 8.48 14.15
C LEU A 105 6.59 8.32 15.63
N ILE A 106 6.98 7.19 16.22
CA ILE A 106 6.77 6.87 17.65
C ILE A 106 7.88 7.38 18.58
N LEU A 107 8.80 8.21 18.08
CA LEU A 107 9.94 8.71 18.86
C LEU A 107 9.48 9.49 20.10
N ASP A 108 8.41 10.28 19.97
CA ASP A 108 7.85 11.04 21.08
C ASP A 108 7.26 10.12 22.15
N ASP A 109 6.57 9.04 21.76
CA ASP A 109 6.05 8.03 22.69
C ASP A 109 7.17 7.29 23.42
N ILE A 110 8.26 6.97 22.71
CA ILE A 110 9.46 6.38 23.30
C ILE A 110 10.10 7.35 24.30
N ALA A 111 10.24 8.63 23.95
CA ALA A 111 10.82 9.64 24.82
C ALA A 111 9.97 9.84 26.09
N ARG A 112 8.63 9.89 25.96
CA ARG A 112 7.70 10.01 27.09
C ARG A 112 7.73 8.77 27.99
N TRP A 113 7.83 7.59 27.41
CA TRP A 113 7.97 6.33 28.16
C TRP A 113 9.30 6.28 28.92
N LEU A 114 10.41 6.64 28.28
CA LEU A 114 11.72 6.75 28.94
C LEU A 114 11.72 7.80 30.06
N GLY A 115 10.97 8.90 29.88
CA GLY A 115 10.78 9.93 30.91
C GLY A 115 9.81 9.54 32.03
N GLY A 116 9.20 8.35 32.00
CA GLY A 116 8.23 7.89 33.00
C GLY A 116 6.87 8.59 32.94
N THR A 117 6.59 9.35 31.89
CA THR A 117 5.32 10.11 31.71
C THR A 117 4.25 9.33 30.97
N GLN A 118 4.60 8.16 30.41
CA GLN A 118 3.71 7.30 29.63
C GLN A 118 3.86 5.85 30.06
N ASP A 119 2.74 5.18 30.28
CA ASP A 119 2.73 3.78 30.69
C ASP A 119 3.11 2.84 29.54
N THR A 120 3.71 1.70 29.88
CA THR A 120 4.09 0.66 28.90
C THR A 120 2.94 0.21 27.98
N PRO A 121 1.68 0.05 28.43
CA PRO A 121 0.57 -0.29 27.54
C PRO A 121 0.32 0.76 26.45
N ALA A 122 0.53 2.04 26.75
CA ALA A 122 0.35 3.11 25.77
C ALA A 122 1.45 3.06 24.70
N LEU A 123 2.70 2.76 25.08
CA LEU A 123 3.77 2.53 24.12
C LEU A 123 3.49 1.31 23.23
N LEU A 124 2.99 0.21 23.80
CA LEU A 124 2.62 -0.98 23.03
C LEU A 124 1.48 -0.69 22.05
N ALA A 125 0.51 0.15 22.43
CA ALA A 125 -0.54 0.60 21.53
C ALA A 125 0.02 1.42 20.36
N ALA A 126 0.97 2.33 20.61
CA ALA A 126 1.64 3.10 19.54
C ALA A 126 2.42 2.19 18.58
N VAL A 127 3.13 1.18 19.10
CA VAL A 127 3.83 0.19 18.28
C VAL A 127 2.85 -0.66 17.46
N ALA A 128 1.73 -1.07 18.07
CA ALA A 128 0.69 -1.80 17.35
C ALA A 128 0.08 -0.94 16.24
N ASP A 129 -0.14 0.35 16.48
CA ASP A 129 -0.64 1.29 15.48
C ASP A 129 0.35 1.50 14.33
N MET A 130 1.66 1.59 14.61
CA MET A 130 2.69 1.60 13.55
C MET A 130 2.63 0.35 12.66
N ILE A 131 2.45 -0.83 13.28
CA ILE A 131 2.43 -2.10 12.55
C ILE A 131 1.13 -2.26 11.74
N VAL A 132 0.00 -1.97 12.37
CA VAL A 132 -1.34 -2.24 11.82
C VAL A 132 -1.88 -1.07 11.01
N GLY A 133 -1.48 0.17 11.27
CA GLY A 133 -1.82 1.34 10.47
C GLY A 133 -0.88 1.50 9.27
N GLY A 134 0.43 1.51 9.53
CA GLY A 134 1.43 1.86 8.52
C GLY A 134 2.02 0.66 7.77
N LEU A 135 2.67 -0.26 8.49
CA LEU A 135 3.42 -1.36 7.87
C LEU A 135 2.52 -2.34 7.10
N CYS A 136 1.29 -2.56 7.57
CA CYS A 136 0.35 -3.45 6.91
C CYS A 136 0.06 -3.03 5.46
N VAL A 137 0.12 -1.74 5.14
CA VAL A 137 -0.11 -1.19 3.80
C VAL A 137 1.21 -1.17 3.02
N LEU A 138 2.28 -0.67 3.64
CA LEU A 138 3.56 -0.49 2.96
C LEU A 138 4.22 -1.82 2.55
N LEU A 139 4.17 -2.84 3.41
CA LEU A 139 4.81 -4.13 3.14
C LEU A 139 4.23 -4.87 1.92
N PRO A 140 2.90 -5.09 1.79
CA PRO A 140 2.34 -5.72 0.60
C PRO A 140 2.50 -4.84 -0.65
N HIS A 141 2.53 -3.51 -0.50
CA HIS A 141 2.82 -2.58 -1.60
C HIS A 141 4.23 -2.80 -2.15
N LEU A 142 5.24 -2.77 -1.28
CA LEU A 142 6.63 -3.02 -1.64
C LEU A 142 6.84 -4.44 -2.16
N TRP A 143 6.18 -5.43 -1.55
CA TRP A 143 6.25 -6.81 -2.01
C TRP A 143 5.68 -6.98 -3.42
N LEU A 144 4.54 -6.36 -3.72
CA LEU A 144 4.00 -6.33 -5.08
C LEU A 144 4.95 -5.61 -6.03
N MET A 145 5.56 -4.49 -5.64
CA MET A 145 6.58 -3.85 -6.46
C MET A 145 7.76 -4.78 -6.77
N LEU A 146 8.22 -5.58 -5.81
CA LEU A 146 9.25 -6.59 -6.05
C LEU A 146 8.78 -7.70 -7.00
N CYS A 147 7.50 -8.09 -6.93
CA CYS A 147 6.91 -9.06 -7.86
C CYS A 147 6.84 -8.51 -9.30
N TYR A 148 6.67 -7.20 -9.46
CA TYR A 148 6.66 -6.48 -10.73
C TYR A 148 8.01 -5.82 -11.08
N ARG A 149 9.11 -6.20 -10.41
CA ARG A 149 10.42 -5.54 -10.56
C ARG A 149 10.92 -5.41 -12.00
N ASP A 150 10.60 -6.41 -12.83
CA ASP A 150 11.10 -6.48 -14.21
C ASP A 150 10.49 -5.35 -15.06
N TYR A 151 9.30 -4.84 -14.70
CA TYR A 151 8.68 -3.66 -15.32
C TYR A 151 9.41 -2.35 -14.98
N TYR A 152 9.99 -2.26 -13.78
CA TYR A 152 10.70 -1.06 -13.34
C TYR A 152 12.16 -1.05 -13.77
N ARG A 153 12.74 -2.22 -14.07
CA ARG A 153 14.16 -2.36 -14.39
C ARG A 153 14.65 -1.38 -15.48
N PRO A 154 13.92 -1.13 -16.58
CA PRO A 154 14.35 -0.16 -17.58
C PRO A 154 14.38 1.28 -17.05
N ALA A 155 13.48 1.64 -16.12
CA ALA A 155 13.40 2.98 -15.53
C ALA A 155 14.57 3.30 -14.59
N PHE A 156 15.32 2.30 -14.13
CA PHE A 156 16.54 2.49 -13.33
C PHE A 156 17.80 2.69 -14.19
N ALA A 157 17.68 2.78 -15.52
CA ALA A 157 18.78 3.17 -16.37
C ALA A 157 19.25 4.58 -15.99
N TRP A 158 20.56 4.74 -15.74
CA TRP A 158 21.17 6.01 -15.33
C TRP A 158 20.90 7.17 -16.30
N ARG A 159 20.70 6.85 -17.58
CA ARG A 159 20.32 7.81 -18.62
C ARG A 159 19.03 7.35 -19.26
N ALA A 160 18.04 8.24 -19.25
CA ALA A 160 16.85 8.08 -20.08
C ALA A 160 17.23 8.43 -21.53
N SER A 161 17.10 7.46 -22.43
CA SER A 161 17.17 7.71 -23.87
C SER A 161 15.74 7.81 -24.39
N PRO A 162 15.20 9.02 -24.62
CA PRO A 162 13.88 9.14 -25.23
C PRO A 162 13.96 8.50 -26.62
N GLN A 163 13.17 7.46 -26.86
CA GLN A 163 13.02 6.86 -28.18
C GLN A 163 12.20 7.82 -29.04
N TRP A 164 12.86 8.83 -29.60
CA TRP A 164 12.26 9.72 -30.59
C TRP A 164 12.19 8.98 -31.93
N GLY A 165 10.96 8.80 -32.43
CA GLY A 165 10.71 8.34 -33.80
C GLY A 165 10.59 6.83 -33.96
N GLY A 166 9.42 6.29 -33.61
CA GLY A 166 8.79 5.12 -34.26
C GLY A 166 9.59 3.81 -34.41
N GLN A 167 10.82 3.71 -33.89
CA GLN A 167 11.56 2.47 -33.93
C GLN A 167 10.79 1.48 -33.05
N PRO A 168 10.35 0.34 -33.62
CA PRO A 168 9.66 -0.66 -32.84
C PRO A 168 10.56 -1.04 -31.67
N ALA A 169 10.02 -0.95 -30.45
CA ALA A 169 10.70 -1.44 -29.27
C ALA A 169 11.22 -2.84 -29.60
N GLU A 170 12.51 -3.11 -29.35
CA GLU A 170 13.09 -4.38 -29.74
C GLU A 170 12.21 -5.53 -29.22
N PRO A 171 11.86 -6.51 -30.09
CA PRO A 171 11.04 -7.64 -29.69
C PRO A 171 11.73 -8.36 -28.53
N GLY A 172 11.17 -8.23 -27.32
CA GLY A 172 11.74 -8.71 -26.07
C GLY A 172 11.82 -7.68 -24.93
N LEU A 173 11.61 -6.38 -25.19
CA LEU A 173 11.62 -5.33 -24.16
C LEU A 173 10.26 -5.14 -23.45
N LEU A 174 9.16 -5.53 -24.09
CA LEU A 174 7.83 -5.51 -23.50
C LEU A 174 7.42 -6.95 -23.16
N PRO A 175 7.10 -7.27 -21.89
CA PRO A 175 6.63 -8.60 -21.53
C PRO A 175 5.31 -8.89 -22.27
N GLU A 176 5.31 -9.97 -23.07
CA GLU A 176 4.21 -10.43 -23.93
C GLU A 176 2.88 -10.73 -23.19
N HIS A 177 2.87 -10.66 -21.86
CA HIS A 177 1.67 -10.75 -21.03
C HIS A 177 1.92 -10.06 -19.66
N PRO A 178 0.92 -9.38 -19.05
CA PRO A 178 1.02 -8.77 -17.71
C PRO A 178 1.50 -9.72 -16.58
N LEU A 179 1.44 -11.03 -16.85
CA LEU A 179 1.86 -12.12 -15.98
C LEU A 179 2.88 -13.07 -16.63
N ALA A 180 3.32 -12.82 -17.88
CA ALA A 180 4.34 -13.65 -18.52
C ALA A 180 5.67 -13.37 -17.84
N ARG A 181 6.01 -14.25 -16.90
CA ARG A 181 7.34 -14.25 -16.30
C ARG A 181 8.35 -14.69 -17.36
N PRO A 182 9.58 -14.17 -17.31
CA PRO A 182 10.66 -14.77 -18.09
C PRO A 182 10.75 -16.26 -17.77
N ALA A 183 10.83 -17.08 -18.82
CA ALA A 183 10.90 -18.54 -18.69
C ALA A 183 12.05 -18.90 -17.73
N GLY A 184 11.73 -19.55 -16.60
CA GLY A 184 12.71 -19.96 -15.59
C GLY A 184 12.75 -19.13 -14.30
N PHE A 185 11.94 -18.07 -14.13
CA PHE A 185 11.86 -17.35 -12.85
C PHE A 185 11.32 -18.27 -11.73
N ARG A 186 12.16 -18.53 -10.73
CA ARG A 186 11.80 -19.26 -9.51
C ARG A 186 11.83 -18.29 -8.33
N PRO A 187 10.68 -17.96 -7.70
CA PRO A 187 10.68 -17.11 -6.52
C PRO A 187 11.45 -17.80 -5.40
N GLY A 188 12.41 -17.08 -4.81
CA GLY A 188 13.13 -17.57 -3.63
C GLY A 188 12.18 -17.74 -2.43
N ARG A 189 12.51 -18.68 -1.53
CA ARG A 189 11.69 -18.94 -0.32
C ARG A 189 11.45 -17.67 0.50
N ALA A 190 12.46 -16.81 0.61
CA ALA A 190 12.35 -15.53 1.31
C ALA A 190 11.28 -14.62 0.72
N LEU A 191 11.16 -14.53 -0.62
CA LEU A 191 10.15 -13.71 -1.28
C LEU A 191 8.74 -14.25 -1.02
N ILE A 192 8.57 -15.57 -1.01
CA ILE A 192 7.28 -16.22 -0.70
C ILE A 192 6.89 -15.97 0.75
N LEU A 193 7.82 -16.15 1.70
CA LEU A 193 7.57 -15.92 3.12
C LEU A 193 7.24 -14.46 3.42
N PHE A 194 7.99 -13.53 2.82
CA PHE A 194 7.72 -12.10 2.94
C PHE A 194 6.33 -11.75 2.39
N GLY A 195 5.97 -12.30 1.23
CA GLY A 195 4.64 -12.12 0.65
C GLY A 195 3.52 -12.69 1.51
N GLY A 196 3.70 -13.90 2.02
CA GLY A 196 2.73 -14.53 2.93
C GLY A 196 2.51 -13.69 4.19
N PHE A 197 3.59 -13.22 4.82
CA PHE A 197 3.51 -12.34 5.98
C PHE A 197 2.78 -11.02 5.66
N ALA A 198 3.17 -10.35 4.58
CA ALA A 198 2.55 -9.09 4.16
C ALA A 198 1.05 -9.23 3.85
N VAL A 199 0.66 -10.31 3.16
CA VAL A 199 -0.75 -10.61 2.87
C VAL A 199 -1.53 -10.89 4.15
N LEU A 200 -1.02 -11.71 5.06
CA LEU A 200 -1.69 -12.01 6.32
C LEU A 200 -1.88 -10.76 7.19
N LEU A 201 -0.84 -9.92 7.28
CA LEU A 201 -0.92 -8.66 8.01
C LEU A 201 -1.99 -7.73 7.40
N GLN A 202 -2.06 -7.65 6.07
CA GLN A 202 -3.05 -6.82 5.41
C GLN A 202 -4.47 -7.40 5.48
N ILE A 203 -4.64 -8.73 5.52
CA ILE A 203 -5.93 -9.37 5.80
C ILE A 203 -6.41 -9.00 7.21
N TYR A 204 -5.50 -9.04 8.19
CA TYR A 204 -5.82 -8.64 9.56
C TYR A 204 -6.23 -7.17 9.64
N ASN A 205 -5.50 -6.28 8.96
CA ASN A 205 -5.87 -4.88 8.85
C ASN A 205 -7.26 -4.70 8.20
N LEU A 206 -7.54 -5.38 7.09
CA LEU A 206 -8.85 -5.32 6.44
C LEU A 206 -9.97 -5.85 7.35
N TYR A 207 -9.72 -6.89 8.14
CA TYR A 207 -10.65 -7.37 9.15
C TYR A 207 -10.98 -6.29 10.19
N LEU A 208 -9.95 -5.60 10.73
CA LEU A 208 -10.15 -4.50 11.67
C LEU A 208 -10.94 -3.36 11.02
N PHE A 209 -10.59 -2.99 9.80
CA PHE A 209 -11.27 -1.98 9.01
C PHE A 209 -12.76 -2.29 8.82
N VAL A 210 -13.10 -3.53 8.48
CA VAL A 210 -14.51 -3.98 8.34
C VAL A 210 -15.22 -4.03 9.70
N SER A 211 -14.51 -4.37 10.77
CA SER A 211 -15.11 -4.38 12.11
C SER A 211 -15.53 -2.98 12.57
N MET A 212 -14.81 -1.94 12.15
CA MET A 212 -15.16 -0.54 12.43
C MET A 212 -16.45 -0.09 11.76
N ILE A 213 -16.77 -0.63 10.56
CA ILE A 213 -18.04 -0.36 9.87
C ILE A 213 -19.23 -0.83 10.72
N ARG A 214 -19.08 -1.92 11.48
CA ARG A 214 -20.16 -2.50 12.29
C ARG A 214 -20.42 -1.76 13.60
N LEU A 215 -19.53 -0.85 13.98
CA LEU A 215 -19.58 -0.13 15.26
C LEU A 215 -20.24 1.25 15.15
N GLY A 216 -20.57 1.69 13.93
CA GLY A 216 -21.31 2.93 13.67
C GLY A 216 -22.70 2.65 13.15
#